data_AF-A0A9X2CH03-F1
#
_entry.id   AF-A0A9X2CH03-F1
#
_cell.length_a   1.000
_cell.length_b   1.000
_cell.length_c   1.000
_cell.angle_alpha   90.00
_cell.angle_beta   90.00
_cell.angle_gamma   90.00
#
_symmetry.space_group_name_H-M   'P 1'
#
loop_
_entity.id
_entity.type
_entity.pdbx_description
1 polymer ?
#
loop_
_entity_poly.entity_id
_entity_poly.type
_entity_poly.pdbx_seq_one_letter_code
_entity_poly.pdbx_strand_id
1 'polypeptide(L)'
;MTHKLISALTISTLLLCQSAFAAERIQQQQSVQADPSVKVKVQRGNVTFKSWDKNEIAVSGTLDELSQGFIFNVSGNKVTIEDKLPRQYSGSNKDGSVLTITLPSQLKLHAEGVSADYALDSLAGKLNISSVSGNIKANNLQQKAALQTVSGDILSRSLSGKVSLQTVSGDIKDTQSSGSLRYQLVSGELTADTQANKVSVESVSGDATIALANVDSLNIKTVSGDLELSLNTLTESATLGSVSGDIEIKFLSAADVNVDINGGPGGKIINKLTNDLVSKAKYSPQSYLKFQTGNGNAELNVSTISGKIELAK
;
A
#
# COMPACT_ATOMS: atom_id res chain seq x y z
N MET A 1 36.95 -69.32 -51.44
CA MET A 1 35.68 -68.70 -50.98
C MET A 1 35.93 -68.11 -49.60
N THR A 2 36.46 -66.89 -49.50
CA THR A 2 35.73 -65.61 -49.34
C THR A 2 34.94 -65.49 -48.04
N HIS A 3 35.55 -64.95 -46.98
CA HIS A 3 34.90 -64.22 -45.88
C HIS A 3 35.90 -63.18 -45.35
N LYS A 4 35.84 -61.91 -45.81
CA LYS A 4 35.05 -60.76 -45.31
C LYS A 4 35.42 -60.28 -43.90
N LEU A 5 36.05 -59.09 -43.91
CA LEU A 5 36.11 -58.01 -42.91
C LEU A 5 35.03 -58.02 -41.82
N ILE A 6 35.38 -57.54 -40.62
CA ILE A 6 34.70 -56.42 -39.91
C ILE A 6 35.70 -55.82 -38.91
N SER A 7 36.15 -54.59 -39.21
CA SER A 7 36.88 -53.71 -38.29
C SER A 7 35.83 -52.90 -37.52
N ALA A 8 35.67 -53.15 -36.22
CA ALA A 8 34.74 -52.40 -35.38
C ALA A 8 35.38 -51.06 -34.95
N LEU A 9 34.96 -49.98 -35.60
CA LEU A 9 35.32 -48.62 -35.24
C LEU A 9 34.43 -48.16 -34.07
N THR A 10 34.93 -48.21 -32.84
CA THR A 10 34.24 -47.68 -31.67
C THR A 10 34.28 -46.15 -31.69
N ILE A 11 33.20 -45.54 -32.17
CA ILE A 11 32.94 -44.10 -32.07
C ILE A 11 32.57 -43.80 -30.61
N SER A 12 33.53 -43.29 -29.84
CA SER A 12 33.30 -42.72 -28.52
C SER A 12 32.55 -41.40 -28.69
N THR A 13 31.23 -41.43 -28.52
CA THR A 13 30.38 -40.24 -28.55
C THR A 13 30.53 -39.52 -27.21
N LEU A 14 31.34 -38.46 -27.22
CA LEU A 14 31.49 -37.54 -26.10
C LEU A 14 30.16 -36.80 -25.91
N LEU A 15 29.33 -37.25 -24.96
CA LEU A 15 28.17 -36.47 -24.51
C LEU A 15 28.69 -35.20 -23.83
N LEU A 16 28.72 -34.11 -24.58
CA LEU A 16 28.74 -32.76 -24.02
C LEU A 16 27.41 -32.56 -23.30
N CYS A 17 27.40 -32.79 -21.97
CA CYS A 17 26.37 -32.26 -21.10
C CYS A 17 26.40 -30.74 -21.21
N GLN A 18 25.54 -30.20 -22.07
CA GLN A 18 25.21 -28.79 -22.00
C GLN A 18 24.47 -28.60 -20.68
N SER A 19 25.14 -28.01 -19.69
CA SER A 19 24.50 -27.51 -18.49
C SER A 19 23.58 -26.37 -18.90
N ALA A 20 22.32 -26.72 -19.18
CA ALA A 20 21.25 -25.74 -19.20
C ALA A 20 21.17 -25.17 -17.77
N PHE A 21 21.55 -23.91 -17.60
CA PHE A 21 21.32 -23.16 -16.36
C PHE A 21 19.82 -22.94 -16.22
N ALA A 22 19.11 -23.94 -15.69
CA ALA A 22 17.73 -23.80 -15.28
C ALA A 22 17.67 -23.01 -13.98
N ALA A 23 16.66 -22.14 -13.84
CA ALA A 23 16.39 -21.43 -12.58
C ALA A 23 16.33 -22.42 -11.40
N GLU A 24 17.10 -22.15 -10.34
CA GLU A 24 17.20 -23.04 -9.18
C GLU A 24 15.86 -23.13 -8.46
N ARG A 25 15.33 -24.34 -8.31
CA ARG A 25 14.07 -24.59 -7.58
C ARG A 25 14.34 -24.75 -6.11
N ILE A 26 13.56 -24.04 -5.29
CA ILE A 26 13.60 -24.14 -3.83
C ILE A 26 12.31 -24.78 -3.31
N GLN A 27 12.46 -25.65 -2.32
CA GLN A 27 11.38 -26.20 -1.51
C GLN A 27 11.96 -26.56 -0.14
N GLN A 28 11.79 -25.67 0.84
CA GLN A 28 12.32 -25.81 2.19
C GLN A 28 11.23 -25.50 3.21
N GLN A 29 11.27 -26.17 4.35
CA GLN A 29 10.30 -25.99 5.44
C GLN A 29 11.02 -26.16 6.77
N GLN A 30 10.72 -25.29 7.73
CA GLN A 30 11.30 -25.32 9.07
C GLN A 30 10.25 -25.00 10.13
N SER A 31 10.31 -25.67 11.28
CA SER A 31 9.49 -25.35 12.44
C SER A 31 9.98 -24.07 13.11
N VAL A 32 9.05 -23.30 13.66
CA VAL A 32 9.32 -22.02 14.33
C VAL A 32 8.59 -21.93 15.67
N GLN A 33 9.00 -20.98 16.51
CA GLN A 33 8.24 -20.61 17.70
C GLN A 33 6.98 -19.83 17.31
N ALA A 34 6.03 -19.71 18.23
CA ALA A 34 4.85 -18.86 18.05
C ALA A 34 5.25 -17.39 17.91
N ASP A 35 4.49 -16.63 17.11
CA ASP A 35 4.73 -15.21 16.81
C ASP A 35 6.16 -14.90 16.33
N PRO A 36 6.66 -15.60 15.29
CA PRO A 36 8.03 -15.44 14.83
C PRO A 36 8.31 -14.04 14.30
N SER A 37 9.56 -13.59 14.46
CA SER A 37 10.08 -12.38 13.82
C SER A 37 10.79 -12.77 12.53
N VAL A 38 10.09 -12.60 11.40
CA VAL A 38 10.54 -13.00 10.08
C VAL A 38 11.06 -11.78 9.31
N LYS A 39 12.32 -11.84 8.90
CA LYS A 39 12.92 -10.89 7.95
C LYS A 39 13.06 -11.58 6.58
N VAL A 40 12.50 -10.95 5.55
CA VAL A 40 12.58 -11.42 4.16
C VAL A 40 13.28 -10.37 3.31
N LYS A 41 14.31 -10.78 2.59
CA LYS A 41 15.05 -9.91 1.67
C LYS A 41 15.12 -10.57 0.31
N VAL A 42 14.26 -10.10 -0.60
CA VAL A 42 14.20 -10.56 -1.98
C VAL A 42 14.16 -9.30 -2.81
N GLN A 43 15.25 -9.04 -3.55
CA GLN A 43 15.47 -7.74 -4.17
C GLN A 43 14.64 -7.55 -5.45
N ARG A 44 14.29 -8.64 -6.13
CA ARG A 44 13.63 -8.63 -7.44
C ARG A 44 12.70 -9.84 -7.60
N GLY A 45 11.70 -9.70 -8.45
CA GLY A 45 10.77 -10.77 -8.80
C GLY A 45 9.45 -10.66 -8.05
N ASN A 46 8.83 -11.81 -7.76
CA ASN A 46 7.50 -11.89 -7.17
C ASN A 46 7.53 -12.71 -5.88
N VAL A 47 7.13 -12.12 -4.77
CA VAL A 47 7.05 -12.81 -3.47
C VAL A 47 5.62 -12.82 -2.97
N THR A 48 5.06 -14.02 -2.85
CA THR A 48 3.72 -14.24 -2.31
C THR A 48 3.83 -14.77 -0.89
N PHE A 49 3.28 -14.03 0.05
CA PHE A 49 3.11 -14.42 1.44
C PHE A 49 1.70 -14.97 1.66
N LYS A 50 1.62 -16.22 2.10
CA LYS A 50 0.37 -16.88 2.49
C LYS A 50 0.43 -17.25 3.97
N SER A 51 -0.72 -17.35 4.61
CA SER A 51 -0.81 -17.85 5.97
C SER A 51 -1.33 -19.29 6.05
N TRP A 52 -1.05 -19.93 7.17
CA TRP A 52 -1.67 -21.17 7.63
C TRP A 52 -1.71 -21.22 9.15
N ASP A 53 -2.41 -22.22 9.69
CA ASP A 53 -2.54 -22.44 11.13
C ASP A 53 -1.51 -23.46 11.64
N LYS A 54 -0.23 -23.19 11.37
CA LYS A 54 0.90 -24.02 11.82
C LYS A 54 2.07 -23.14 12.24
N ASN A 55 2.79 -23.57 13.27
CA ASN A 55 4.06 -22.95 13.70
C ASN A 55 5.22 -23.43 12.84
N GLU A 56 5.08 -23.26 11.53
CA GLU A 56 6.04 -23.67 10.52
C GLU A 56 6.13 -22.59 9.46
N ILE A 57 7.28 -22.48 8.82
CA ILE A 57 7.48 -21.63 7.64
C ILE A 57 7.94 -22.52 6.50
N ALA A 58 7.27 -22.39 5.35
CA ALA A 58 7.65 -23.07 4.12
C ALA A 58 7.97 -22.05 3.02
N VAL A 59 9.07 -22.27 2.30
CA VAL A 59 9.46 -21.48 1.14
C VAL A 59 9.56 -22.40 -0.07
N SER A 60 8.86 -22.03 -1.14
CA SER A 60 8.90 -22.76 -2.41
C SER A 60 8.94 -21.82 -3.59
N GLY A 61 9.56 -22.21 -4.70
CA GLY A 61 9.58 -21.39 -5.90
C GLY A 61 10.83 -21.58 -6.75
N THR A 62 11.16 -20.55 -7.53
CA THR A 62 12.38 -20.47 -8.36
C THR A 62 13.17 -19.23 -7.98
N LEU A 63 14.48 -19.38 -7.85
CA LEU A 63 15.39 -18.26 -7.64
C LEU A 63 15.66 -17.51 -8.94
N ASP A 64 16.05 -16.25 -8.79
CA ASP A 64 16.63 -15.41 -9.84
C ASP A 64 17.87 -16.11 -10.45
N GLU A 65 18.06 -15.98 -11.76
CA GLU A 65 19.24 -16.48 -12.47
C GLU A 65 20.55 -15.85 -11.96
N LEU A 66 20.45 -14.63 -11.39
CA LEU A 66 21.54 -13.90 -10.76
C LEU A 66 21.72 -14.27 -9.27
N SER A 67 20.93 -15.19 -8.73
CA SER A 67 21.05 -15.61 -7.34
C SER A 67 22.43 -16.22 -7.07
N GLN A 68 23.04 -15.76 -5.97
CA GLN A 68 24.30 -16.28 -5.42
C GLN A 68 24.07 -17.22 -4.23
N GLY A 69 22.82 -17.61 -4.01
CA GLY A 69 22.43 -18.58 -3.00
C GLY A 69 21.28 -18.09 -2.12
N PHE A 70 20.50 -19.06 -1.69
CA PHE A 70 19.34 -18.87 -0.84
C PHE A 70 19.67 -19.14 0.63
N ILE A 71 19.24 -18.24 1.51
CA ILE A 71 19.34 -18.40 2.96
C ILE A 71 17.94 -18.59 3.53
N PHE A 72 17.76 -19.65 4.31
CA PHE A 72 16.63 -19.81 5.22
C PHE A 72 17.14 -20.30 6.57
N ASN A 73 17.26 -19.38 7.52
CA ASN A 73 17.83 -19.64 8.83
C ASN A 73 16.81 -19.31 9.95
N VAL A 74 16.66 -20.24 10.89
CA VAL A 74 15.85 -20.09 12.10
C VAL A 74 16.78 -20.10 13.32
N SER A 75 16.76 -19.02 14.09
CA SER A 75 17.55 -18.87 15.32
C SER A 75 16.64 -18.36 16.44
N GLY A 76 16.19 -19.28 17.30
CA GLY A 76 15.18 -18.99 18.32
C GLY A 76 13.89 -18.47 17.67
N ASN A 77 13.49 -17.25 18.04
CA ASN A 77 12.29 -16.61 17.47
C ASN A 77 12.55 -15.79 16.19
N LYS A 78 13.79 -15.73 15.72
CA LYS A 78 14.17 -14.95 14.53
C LYS A 78 14.30 -15.86 13.33
N VAL A 79 13.72 -15.43 12.22
CA VAL A 79 13.79 -16.12 10.94
C VAL A 79 14.31 -15.17 9.88
N THR A 80 15.30 -15.61 9.11
CA THR A 80 15.84 -14.86 7.98
C THR A 80 15.64 -15.67 6.71
N ILE A 81 14.98 -15.07 5.72
CA ILE A 81 14.83 -15.58 4.36
C ILE A 81 15.48 -14.56 3.43
N GLU A 82 16.52 -14.95 2.70
CA GLU A 82 17.23 -14.05 1.78
C GLU A 82 17.56 -14.77 0.48
N ASP A 83 17.20 -14.15 -0.63
CA ASP A 83 17.77 -14.47 -1.94
C ASP A 83 18.93 -13.51 -2.21
N LYS A 84 20.16 -14.01 -2.17
CA LYS A 84 21.35 -13.18 -2.31
C LYS A 84 21.58 -12.83 -3.77
N LEU A 85 21.63 -11.54 -4.07
CA LEU A 85 22.06 -11.03 -5.37
C LEU A 85 23.48 -10.44 -5.28
N PRO A 86 24.21 -10.39 -6.41
CA PRO A 86 25.47 -9.66 -6.49
C PRO A 86 25.29 -8.18 -6.14
N ARG A 87 26.34 -7.57 -5.56
CA ARG A 87 26.35 -6.14 -5.16
C ARG A 87 26.13 -5.18 -6.33
N GLN A 88 26.52 -5.59 -7.52
CA GLN A 88 26.36 -4.84 -8.75
C GLN A 88 25.83 -5.81 -9.80
N TYR A 89 24.69 -5.47 -10.38
CA TYR A 89 24.20 -6.10 -11.59
C TYR A 89 23.66 -5.00 -12.50
N SER A 90 23.92 -5.15 -13.79
CA SER A 90 23.43 -4.27 -14.84
C SER A 90 22.57 -5.15 -15.73
N GLY A 91 21.26 -4.92 -15.72
CA GLY A 91 20.35 -5.68 -16.57
C GLY A 91 19.01 -4.98 -16.68
N SER A 92 18.47 -4.93 -17.89
CA SER A 92 17.10 -4.50 -18.19
C SER A 92 16.08 -5.63 -18.04
N ASN A 93 16.54 -6.87 -17.81
CA ASN A 93 15.65 -8.00 -17.66
C ASN A 93 14.76 -7.79 -16.43
N LYS A 94 13.45 -8.06 -16.53
CA LYS A 94 12.49 -7.92 -15.42
C LYS A 94 12.35 -9.19 -14.59
N ASP A 95 13.04 -10.25 -14.99
CA ASP A 95 12.98 -11.53 -14.28
C ASP A 95 13.57 -11.41 -12.87
N GLY A 96 13.12 -12.28 -11.98
CA GLY A 96 13.60 -12.34 -10.62
C GLY A 96 13.02 -13.55 -9.90
N SER A 97 13.35 -13.67 -8.62
CA SER A 97 12.87 -14.76 -7.79
C SER A 97 11.35 -14.82 -7.73
N VAL A 98 10.77 -15.97 -8.00
CA VAL A 98 9.33 -16.24 -7.86
C VAL A 98 9.15 -17.16 -6.67
N LEU A 99 8.81 -16.59 -5.52
CA LEU A 99 8.75 -17.30 -4.24
C LEU A 99 7.35 -17.24 -3.64
N THR A 100 6.90 -18.38 -3.14
CA THR A 100 5.77 -18.48 -2.21
C THR A 100 6.32 -18.81 -0.83
N ILE A 101 6.05 -17.94 0.14
CA ILE A 101 6.44 -18.07 1.54
C ILE A 101 5.16 -18.27 2.35
N THR A 102 4.95 -19.47 2.87
CA THR A 102 3.82 -19.79 3.74
C THR A 102 4.25 -19.62 5.20
N LEU A 103 3.51 -18.84 5.96
CA LEU A 103 3.85 -18.33 7.28
C LEU A 103 2.75 -18.68 8.30
N PRO A 104 3.05 -18.75 9.60
CA PRO A 104 2.02 -18.71 10.63
C PRO A 104 1.14 -17.47 10.44
N SER A 105 -0.17 -17.60 10.72
CA SER A 105 -1.13 -16.49 10.57
C SER A 105 -0.79 -15.28 11.43
N GLN A 106 -0.16 -15.46 12.59
CA GLN A 106 0.28 -14.39 13.48
C GLN A 106 1.81 -14.30 13.55
N LEU A 107 2.36 -13.13 13.22
CA LEU A 107 3.81 -12.92 13.19
C LEU A 107 4.24 -11.44 13.20
N LYS A 108 5.55 -11.22 13.31
CA LYS A 108 6.19 -9.97 12.92
C LYS A 108 6.90 -10.18 11.59
N LEU A 109 6.42 -9.55 10.53
CA LEU A 109 7.01 -9.63 9.20
C LEU A 109 7.71 -8.33 8.84
N HIS A 110 8.94 -8.42 8.36
CA HIS A 110 9.64 -7.34 7.70
C HIS A 110 10.16 -7.84 6.34
N ALA A 111 9.60 -7.35 5.24
CA ALA A 111 10.03 -7.70 3.90
C ALA A 111 10.57 -6.47 3.17
N GLU A 112 11.74 -6.60 2.55
CA GLU A 112 12.40 -5.52 1.82
C GLU A 112 12.95 -5.98 0.46
N GLY A 113 12.79 -5.13 -0.55
CA GLY A 113 13.22 -5.36 -1.92
C GLY A 113 13.45 -4.07 -2.69
N VAL A 114 13.98 -4.18 -3.89
CA VAL A 114 14.18 -3.04 -4.80
C VAL A 114 13.04 -3.06 -5.81
N SER A 115 13.00 -4.09 -6.66
CA SER A 115 12.00 -4.27 -7.72
C SER A 115 11.17 -5.53 -7.51
N ALA A 116 10.92 -5.91 -6.25
CA ALA A 116 10.17 -7.10 -5.91
C ALA A 116 8.70 -6.74 -5.67
N ASP A 117 7.80 -7.40 -6.38
CA ASP A 117 6.37 -7.32 -6.14
C ASP A 117 6.01 -8.20 -4.93
N TYR A 118 5.23 -7.65 -4.01
CA TYR A 118 4.80 -8.32 -2.79
C TYR A 118 3.30 -8.55 -2.77
N ALA A 119 2.89 -9.80 -2.68
CA ALA A 119 1.50 -10.17 -2.43
C ALA A 119 1.36 -10.74 -1.01
N LEU A 120 0.48 -10.16 -0.20
CA LEU A 120 0.19 -10.62 1.16
C LEU A 120 -1.27 -11.03 1.28
N ASP A 121 -1.53 -12.15 1.95
CA ASP A 121 -2.89 -12.63 2.20
C ASP A 121 -3.02 -13.21 3.62
N SER A 122 -4.04 -12.74 4.33
CA SER A 122 -4.56 -13.36 5.56
C SER A 122 -3.54 -13.46 6.70
N LEU A 123 -2.75 -12.41 6.92
CA LEU A 123 -1.75 -12.31 8.00
C LEU A 123 -2.17 -11.32 9.09
N ALA A 124 -1.75 -11.59 10.33
CA ALA A 124 -1.99 -10.76 11.49
C ALA A 124 -0.68 -10.47 12.24
N GLY A 125 -0.61 -9.31 12.90
CA GLY A 125 0.52 -8.94 13.75
C GLY A 125 1.16 -7.63 13.32
N LYS A 126 2.49 -7.58 13.25
CA LYS A 126 3.23 -6.38 12.81
C LYS A 126 3.88 -6.64 11.45
N LEU A 127 3.29 -6.10 10.40
CA LEU A 127 3.68 -6.32 9.02
C LEU A 127 4.30 -5.03 8.46
N ASN A 128 5.57 -5.08 8.04
CA ASN A 128 6.27 -3.95 7.43
C ASN A 128 6.85 -4.39 6.10
N ILE A 129 6.31 -3.87 5.00
CA ILE A 129 6.68 -4.25 3.64
C ILE A 129 7.17 -3.01 2.92
N SER A 130 8.37 -3.10 2.34
CA SER A 130 8.98 -1.98 1.62
C SER A 130 9.58 -2.44 0.29
N SER A 131 9.27 -1.73 -0.79
CA SER A 131 9.97 -1.86 -2.07
C SER A 131 10.42 -0.49 -2.57
N VAL A 132 11.35 -0.44 -3.53
CA VAL A 132 11.64 0.81 -4.25
C VAL A 132 10.67 0.97 -5.42
N SER A 133 10.61 0.01 -6.33
CA SER A 133 9.80 0.06 -7.57
C SER A 133 8.75 -1.04 -7.69
N GLY A 134 8.75 -2.02 -6.78
CA GLY A 134 7.78 -3.10 -6.76
C GLY A 134 6.41 -2.66 -6.24
N ASN A 135 5.37 -3.31 -6.75
CA ASN A 135 4.00 -3.14 -6.34
C ASN A 135 3.69 -3.96 -5.09
N ILE A 136 2.76 -3.47 -4.26
CA ILE A 136 2.33 -4.18 -3.05
C ILE A 136 0.83 -4.46 -3.15
N LYS A 137 0.48 -5.74 -3.14
CA LYS A 137 -0.91 -6.20 -3.02
C LYS A 137 -1.13 -6.81 -1.64
N ALA A 138 -2.06 -6.27 -0.86
CA ALA A 138 -2.32 -6.70 0.50
C ALA A 138 -3.81 -7.00 0.74
N ASN A 139 -4.12 -8.22 1.17
CA ASN A 139 -5.50 -8.63 1.45
C ASN A 139 -5.61 -9.20 2.87
N ASN A 140 -6.70 -8.84 3.58
CA ASN A 140 -7.07 -9.43 4.86
C ASN A 140 -5.96 -9.33 5.93
N LEU A 141 -5.30 -8.18 6.04
CA LEU A 141 -4.28 -7.97 7.06
C LEU A 141 -4.87 -7.41 8.35
N GLN A 142 -4.39 -7.89 9.49
CA GLN A 142 -4.94 -7.51 10.80
C GLN A 142 -3.87 -6.93 11.74
N GLN A 143 -4.34 -6.10 12.67
CA GLN A 143 -3.55 -5.40 13.69
C GLN A 143 -2.71 -4.25 13.18
N LYS A 144 -1.50 -4.47 12.64
CA LYS A 144 -0.58 -3.39 12.23
C LYS A 144 0.07 -3.68 10.89
N ALA A 145 -0.21 -2.85 9.90
CA ALA A 145 0.40 -2.94 8.57
C ALA A 145 1.02 -1.59 8.16
N ALA A 146 2.29 -1.62 7.75
CA ALA A 146 2.99 -0.52 7.13
C ALA A 146 3.49 -0.97 5.75
N LEU A 147 2.89 -0.46 4.69
CA LEU A 147 3.21 -0.81 3.30
C LEU A 147 3.77 0.42 2.61
N GLN A 148 4.98 0.32 2.06
CA GLN A 148 5.72 1.45 1.53
C GLN A 148 6.36 1.11 0.20
N THR A 149 6.25 2.00 -0.78
CA THR A 149 7.01 1.91 -2.03
C THR A 149 7.45 3.30 -2.49
N VAL A 150 8.40 3.40 -3.43
CA VAL A 150 8.81 4.70 -3.99
C VAL A 150 8.14 4.92 -5.33
N SER A 151 8.07 3.91 -6.19
CA SER A 151 7.55 4.03 -7.55
C SER A 151 6.53 2.96 -7.93
N GLY A 152 6.10 2.14 -6.97
CA GLY A 152 5.07 1.14 -7.18
C GLY A 152 3.70 1.59 -6.70
N ASP A 153 2.70 0.81 -7.06
CA ASP A 153 1.33 0.98 -6.60
C ASP A 153 1.05 0.12 -5.36
N ILE A 154 0.13 0.57 -4.53
CA ILE A 154 -0.38 -0.17 -3.37
C ILE A 154 -1.84 -0.49 -3.59
N LEU A 155 -2.15 -1.77 -3.77
CA LEU A 155 -3.51 -2.30 -3.85
C LEU A 155 -3.85 -3.04 -2.56
N SER A 156 -4.82 -2.52 -1.81
CA SER A 156 -5.18 -3.07 -0.51
C SER A 156 -6.68 -3.34 -0.38
N ARG A 157 -7.00 -4.41 0.37
CA ARG A 157 -8.36 -4.80 0.65
C ARG A 157 -8.51 -5.41 2.04
N SER A 158 -9.54 -4.99 2.76
CA SER A 158 -9.94 -5.55 4.05
C SER A 158 -8.81 -5.52 5.09
N LEU A 159 -8.07 -4.42 5.19
CA LEU A 159 -7.08 -4.24 6.24
C LEU A 159 -7.74 -3.73 7.52
N SER A 160 -7.27 -4.15 8.70
CA SER A 160 -7.86 -3.77 9.98
C SER A 160 -6.83 -3.43 11.04
N GLY A 161 -7.18 -2.51 11.94
CA GLY A 161 -6.32 -2.06 13.03
C GLY A 161 -5.64 -0.72 12.71
N LYS A 162 -4.30 -0.66 12.76
CA LYS A 162 -3.51 0.52 12.40
C LYS A 162 -2.75 0.28 11.10
N VAL A 163 -3.16 0.96 10.05
CA VAL A 163 -2.64 0.79 8.69
C VAL A 163 -1.97 2.08 8.23
N SER A 164 -0.79 1.96 7.64
CA SER A 164 -0.11 3.05 6.95
C SER A 164 0.27 2.60 5.55
N LEU A 165 -0.24 3.29 4.52
CA LEU A 165 0.08 3.05 3.12
C LEU A 165 0.81 4.28 2.58
N GLN A 166 1.97 4.09 1.97
CA GLN A 166 2.81 5.20 1.53
C GLN A 166 3.46 4.93 0.18
N THR A 167 3.39 5.90 -0.73
CA THR A 167 4.14 5.89 -1.99
C THR A 167 4.66 7.27 -2.35
N VAL A 168 5.77 7.35 -3.09
CA VAL A 168 6.28 8.64 -3.58
C VAL A 168 5.73 8.93 -4.98
N SER A 169 5.73 7.95 -5.88
CA SER A 169 5.32 8.07 -7.27
C SER A 169 4.56 6.81 -7.70
N GLY A 170 3.32 6.69 -7.25
CA GLY A 170 2.44 5.58 -7.58
C GLY A 170 1.06 5.76 -6.95
N ASP A 171 0.13 4.89 -7.28
CA ASP A 171 -1.25 5.02 -6.84
C ASP A 171 -1.53 4.17 -5.60
N ILE A 172 -2.45 4.63 -4.77
CA ILE A 172 -2.96 3.86 -3.63
C ILE A 172 -4.44 3.60 -3.84
N LYS A 173 -4.81 2.33 -3.92
CA LYS A 173 -6.21 1.89 -3.90
C LYS A 173 -6.46 1.05 -2.66
N ASP A 174 -7.38 1.49 -1.81
CA ASP A 174 -7.77 0.79 -0.59
C ASP A 174 -9.28 0.60 -0.53
N THR A 175 -9.71 -0.63 -0.25
CA THR A 175 -11.12 -1.00 -0.23
C THR A 175 -11.46 -1.82 1.00
N GLN A 176 -12.59 -1.53 1.64
CA GLN A 176 -13.12 -2.27 2.79
C GLN A 176 -12.19 -2.32 4.02
N SER A 177 -11.17 -1.46 4.08
CA SER A 177 -10.31 -1.36 5.26
C SER A 177 -10.99 -0.63 6.41
N SER A 178 -10.54 -0.86 7.65
CA SER A 178 -11.16 -0.37 8.87
C SER A 178 -10.14 -0.06 9.96
N GLY A 179 -10.57 0.64 11.01
CA GLY A 179 -9.70 1.11 12.07
C GLY A 179 -9.07 2.48 11.77
N SER A 180 -7.78 2.62 12.06
CA SER A 180 -7.01 3.83 11.83
C SER A 180 -6.14 3.69 10.58
N LEU A 181 -6.49 4.47 9.55
CA LEU A 181 -5.81 4.45 8.25
C LEU A 181 -5.02 5.74 8.04
N ARG A 182 -3.79 5.60 7.55
CA ARG A 182 -2.93 6.71 7.18
C ARG A 182 -2.40 6.51 5.76
N TYR A 183 -2.63 7.50 4.91
CA TYR A 183 -2.17 7.53 3.53
C TYR A 183 -1.17 8.66 3.34
N GLN A 184 -0.04 8.37 2.70
CA GLN A 184 0.91 9.40 2.27
C GLN A 184 1.30 9.18 0.82
N LEU A 185 1.11 10.21 0.01
CA LEU A 185 1.47 10.23 -1.40
C LEU A 185 2.26 11.51 -1.70
N VAL A 186 3.22 11.44 -2.62
CA VAL A 186 3.86 12.66 -3.17
C VAL A 186 3.33 12.93 -4.57
N SER A 187 3.31 11.93 -5.43
CA SER A 187 2.72 11.97 -6.77
C SER A 187 1.94 10.68 -7.00
N GLY A 188 0.66 10.80 -7.35
CA GLY A 188 -0.20 9.67 -7.66
C GLY A 188 -1.61 9.85 -7.10
N GLU A 189 -2.52 8.98 -7.50
CA GLU A 189 -3.93 9.04 -7.11
C GLU A 189 -4.20 8.21 -5.86
N LEU A 190 -5.06 8.74 -4.97
CA LEU A 190 -5.61 8.00 -3.84
C LEU A 190 -7.08 7.67 -4.12
N THR A 191 -7.42 6.39 -4.17
CA THR A 191 -8.81 5.92 -4.12
C THR A 191 -9.03 5.09 -2.86
N ALA A 192 -9.85 5.59 -1.94
CA ALA A 192 -10.15 4.90 -0.68
C ALA A 192 -11.67 4.75 -0.49
N ASP A 193 -12.17 3.52 -0.47
CA ASP A 193 -13.56 3.19 -0.09
C ASP A 193 -13.52 2.31 1.16
N THR A 194 -13.67 2.93 2.34
CA THR A 194 -13.32 2.28 3.61
C THR A 194 -14.35 2.50 4.71
N GLN A 195 -14.23 1.69 5.76
CA GLN A 195 -15.05 1.73 6.99
C GLN A 195 -14.19 2.18 8.19
N ALA A 196 -13.21 3.04 7.92
CA ALA A 196 -12.29 3.52 8.94
C ALA A 196 -12.92 4.59 9.83
N ASN A 197 -12.66 4.49 11.13
CA ASN A 197 -13.09 5.49 12.11
C ASN A 197 -12.09 6.64 12.23
N LYS A 198 -10.81 6.42 11.89
CA LYS A 198 -9.79 7.47 11.89
C LYS A 198 -9.01 7.45 10.60
N VAL A 199 -9.00 8.57 9.88
CA VAL A 199 -8.33 8.67 8.59
C VAL A 199 -7.42 9.90 8.56
N SER A 200 -6.17 9.71 8.15
CA SER A 200 -5.22 10.79 7.89
C SER A 200 -4.67 10.65 6.49
N VAL A 201 -4.71 11.74 5.72
CA VAL A 201 -4.20 11.80 4.34
C VAL A 201 -3.25 12.97 4.20
N GLU A 202 -2.08 12.70 3.66
CA GLU A 202 -1.14 13.72 3.22
C GLU A 202 -0.81 13.44 1.74
N SER A 203 -1.14 14.37 0.85
CA SER A 203 -0.77 14.30 -0.57
C SER A 203 -0.10 15.60 -1.01
N VAL A 204 0.87 15.51 -1.92
CA VAL A 204 1.48 16.71 -2.53
C VAL A 204 0.87 16.97 -3.91
N SER A 205 0.81 15.95 -4.77
CA SER A 205 0.28 16.04 -6.12
C SER A 205 -0.52 14.79 -6.46
N GLY A 206 -1.68 14.99 -7.09
CA GLY A 206 -2.59 13.94 -7.51
C GLY A 206 -3.89 13.96 -6.72
N ASP A 207 -4.94 13.47 -7.37
CA ASP A 207 -6.30 13.58 -6.86
C ASP A 207 -6.58 12.52 -5.79
N ALA A 208 -7.48 12.85 -4.87
CA ALA A 208 -7.88 11.96 -3.80
C ALA A 208 -9.41 11.79 -3.80
N THR A 209 -9.87 10.58 -4.08
CA THR A 209 -11.28 10.19 -3.96
C THR A 209 -11.44 9.29 -2.74
N ILE A 210 -12.19 9.76 -1.75
CA ILE A 210 -12.34 9.11 -0.46
C ILE A 210 -13.83 8.95 -0.14
N ALA A 211 -14.26 7.71 0.04
CA ALA A 211 -15.60 7.35 0.51
C ALA A 211 -15.50 6.71 1.90
N LEU A 212 -16.23 7.29 2.87
CA LEU A 212 -16.27 6.85 4.26
C LEU A 212 -17.73 6.68 4.69
N ALA A 213 -18.06 5.59 5.38
CA ALA A 213 -19.39 5.47 5.97
C ALA A 213 -19.50 6.32 7.25
N ASN A 214 -18.90 5.84 8.34
CA ASN A 214 -18.91 6.52 9.63
C ASN A 214 -17.47 6.77 10.06
N VAL A 215 -17.11 8.05 10.22
CA VAL A 215 -15.77 8.46 10.62
C VAL A 215 -15.84 9.33 11.87
N ASP A 216 -14.96 9.05 12.82
CA ASP A 216 -14.83 9.84 14.03
C ASP A 216 -13.93 11.05 13.77
N SER A 217 -12.73 10.76 13.28
CA SER A 217 -11.72 11.78 13.04
C SER A 217 -11.13 11.69 11.64
N LEU A 218 -11.13 12.83 10.94
CA LEU A 218 -10.57 12.99 9.61
C LEU A 218 -9.57 14.14 9.57
N ASN A 219 -8.37 13.89 9.05
CA ASN A 219 -7.38 14.94 8.80
C ASN A 219 -6.77 14.77 7.40
N ILE A 220 -7.14 15.67 6.48
CA ILE A 220 -6.67 15.62 5.09
C ILE A 220 -5.88 16.89 4.78
N LYS A 221 -4.68 16.72 4.25
CA LYS A 221 -3.85 17.81 3.75
C LYS A 221 -3.38 17.49 2.34
N THR A 222 -3.71 18.35 1.39
CA THR A 222 -3.24 18.30 0.02
C THR A 222 -2.50 19.59 -0.34
N VAL A 223 -1.58 19.54 -1.30
CA VAL A 223 -0.97 20.76 -1.86
C VAL A 223 -1.61 21.07 -3.20
N SER A 224 -1.54 20.11 -4.13
CA SER A 224 -2.14 20.16 -5.46
C SER A 224 -2.87 18.85 -5.76
N GLY A 225 -3.88 18.90 -6.62
CA GLY A 225 -4.82 17.80 -6.85
C GLY A 225 -6.13 18.01 -6.10
N ASP A 226 -7.20 17.55 -6.72
CA ASP A 226 -8.56 17.75 -6.23
C ASP A 226 -8.90 16.66 -5.20
N LEU A 227 -9.64 17.06 -4.16
CA LEU A 227 -10.11 16.19 -3.10
C LEU A 227 -11.62 16.02 -3.24
N GLU A 228 -12.05 14.79 -3.54
CA GLU A 228 -13.44 14.38 -3.49
C GLU A 228 -13.68 13.51 -2.25
N LEU A 229 -14.42 14.05 -1.28
CA LEU A 229 -14.78 13.36 -0.06
C LEU A 229 -16.28 13.08 -0.03
N SER A 230 -16.66 11.81 0.05
CA SER A 230 -18.02 11.39 0.37
C SER A 230 -18.08 10.77 1.76
N LEU A 231 -18.97 11.27 2.62
CA LEU A 231 -19.19 10.68 3.95
C LEU A 231 -20.67 10.52 4.28
N ASN A 232 -21.04 9.47 5.03
CA ASN A 232 -22.40 9.39 5.61
C ASN A 232 -22.46 10.19 6.92
N THR A 233 -21.58 9.87 7.87
CA THR A 233 -21.60 10.44 9.23
C THR A 233 -20.21 10.84 9.68
N LEU A 234 -20.10 12.05 10.25
CA LEU A 234 -18.96 12.53 11.01
C LEU A 234 -19.39 12.63 12.49
N THR A 235 -18.63 12.05 13.42
CA THR A 235 -19.03 11.97 14.85
C THR A 235 -18.19 12.85 15.78
N GLU A 236 -16.93 13.17 15.44
CA GLU A 236 -16.10 14.07 16.26
C GLU A 236 -15.60 15.27 15.45
N SER A 237 -14.64 15.08 14.54
CA SER A 237 -13.99 16.20 13.87
C SER A 237 -13.38 15.85 12.52
N ALA A 238 -13.48 16.78 11.57
CA ALA A 238 -12.83 16.72 10.28
C ALA A 238 -12.07 18.02 10.04
N THR A 239 -10.77 17.91 9.72
CA THR A 239 -9.94 19.03 9.28
C THR A 239 -9.42 18.75 7.88
N LEU A 240 -9.77 19.60 6.93
CA LEU A 240 -9.37 19.49 5.54
C LEU A 240 -8.63 20.76 5.12
N GLY A 241 -7.51 20.58 4.44
CA GLY A 241 -6.68 21.68 3.97
C GLY A 241 -6.11 21.40 2.58
N SER A 242 -6.21 22.38 1.69
CA SER A 242 -5.55 22.37 0.38
C SER A 242 -4.76 23.68 0.19
N VAL A 243 -3.76 23.68 -0.68
CA VAL A 243 -3.14 24.93 -1.13
C VAL A 243 -3.83 25.40 -2.40
N SER A 244 -3.77 24.61 -3.47
CA SER A 244 -4.27 25.00 -4.79
C SER A 244 -5.35 24.09 -5.39
N GLY A 245 -5.55 22.89 -4.86
CA GLY A 245 -6.58 21.96 -5.33
C GLY A 245 -7.97 22.26 -4.79
N ASP A 246 -8.99 21.84 -5.52
CA ASP A 246 -10.38 21.96 -5.11
C ASP A 246 -10.71 20.92 -4.02
N ILE A 247 -11.64 21.26 -3.13
CA ILE A 247 -12.16 20.37 -2.10
C ILE A 247 -13.67 20.27 -2.32
N GLU A 248 -14.15 19.10 -2.71
CA GLU A 248 -15.56 18.76 -2.76
C GLU A 248 -15.90 17.80 -1.61
N ILE A 249 -16.89 18.18 -0.80
CA ILE A 249 -17.38 17.37 0.31
C ILE A 249 -18.86 17.10 0.10
N LYS A 250 -19.21 15.81 0.05
CA LYS A 250 -20.57 15.33 -0.10
C LYS A 250 -21.03 14.55 1.13
N PHE A 251 -22.11 15.02 1.73
CA PHE A 251 -22.79 14.30 2.82
C PHE A 251 -23.91 13.42 2.26
N LEU A 252 -23.71 12.11 2.29
CA LEU A 252 -24.65 11.12 1.78
C LEU A 252 -25.85 10.89 2.72
N SER A 253 -25.80 11.43 3.94
CA SER A 253 -26.86 11.42 4.94
C SER A 253 -27.04 12.81 5.57
N ALA A 254 -28.04 12.98 6.43
CA ALA A 254 -28.23 14.27 7.10
C ALA A 254 -27.01 14.62 7.97
N ALA A 255 -26.36 15.74 7.65
CA ALA A 255 -25.20 16.22 8.39
C ALA A 255 -25.61 16.81 9.75
N ASP A 256 -24.82 16.54 10.79
CA ASP A 256 -24.95 17.07 12.14
C ASP A 256 -23.61 17.71 12.57
N VAL A 257 -23.27 18.84 11.95
CA VAL A 257 -21.93 19.43 12.03
C VAL A 257 -21.97 20.94 12.25
N ASN A 258 -21.03 21.44 13.05
CA ASN A 258 -20.60 22.83 13.01
C ASN A 258 -19.57 22.97 11.90
N VAL A 259 -19.78 23.93 11.01
CA VAL A 259 -18.93 24.13 9.83
C VAL A 259 -18.20 25.45 9.98
N ASP A 260 -16.87 25.41 9.79
CA ASP A 260 -16.01 26.59 9.65
C ASP A 260 -15.15 26.45 8.39
N ILE A 261 -15.41 27.30 7.40
CA ILE A 261 -14.67 27.32 6.13
C ILE A 261 -13.92 28.63 5.98
N ASN A 262 -12.63 28.51 5.66
CA ASN A 262 -11.77 29.61 5.24
C ASN A 262 -11.31 29.41 3.79
N GLY A 263 -11.85 30.22 2.88
CA GLY A 263 -11.52 30.15 1.44
C GLY A 263 -10.15 30.71 1.09
N GLY A 264 -9.42 31.31 2.04
CA GLY A 264 -8.15 31.95 1.76
C GLY A 264 -8.28 33.16 0.83
N PRO A 265 -7.16 33.78 0.43
CA PRO A 265 -7.17 35.02 -0.34
C PRO A 265 -7.64 34.87 -1.79
N GLY A 266 -7.53 33.67 -2.38
CA GLY A 266 -7.87 33.42 -3.79
C GLY A 266 -8.98 32.39 -4.00
N GLY A 267 -9.42 31.71 -2.95
CA GLY A 267 -10.38 30.62 -3.09
C GLY A 267 -11.83 31.06 -3.14
N LYS A 268 -12.68 30.11 -3.52
CA LYS A 268 -14.13 30.29 -3.67
C LYS A 268 -14.86 29.29 -2.81
N ILE A 269 -15.86 29.75 -2.05
CA ILE A 269 -16.73 28.86 -1.27
C ILE A 269 -18.07 28.75 -2.00
N ILE A 270 -18.54 27.51 -2.17
CA ILE A 270 -19.86 27.17 -2.71
C ILE A 270 -20.59 26.33 -1.67
N ASN A 271 -21.64 26.90 -1.07
CA ASN A 271 -22.52 26.19 -0.15
C ASN A 271 -23.76 25.70 -0.90
N LYS A 272 -23.90 24.38 -1.04
CA LYS A 272 -25.14 23.72 -1.49
C LYS A 272 -25.76 22.86 -0.38
N LEU A 273 -25.23 22.94 0.84
CA LEU A 273 -25.70 22.17 2.00
C LEU A 273 -26.80 22.94 2.76
N THR A 274 -26.67 24.26 2.89
CA THR A 274 -27.65 25.15 3.54
C THR A 274 -27.88 26.44 2.74
N ASN A 275 -28.78 27.30 3.21
CA ASN A 275 -29.01 28.64 2.64
C ASN A 275 -28.10 29.72 3.24
N ASP A 276 -27.17 29.35 4.13
CA ASP A 276 -26.25 30.30 4.77
C ASP A 276 -25.30 30.92 3.75
N LEU A 277 -25.14 32.24 3.85
CA LEU A 277 -24.42 33.03 2.87
C LEU A 277 -22.94 33.15 3.22
N VAL A 278 -22.10 33.02 2.18
CA VAL A 278 -20.67 33.25 2.28
C VAL A 278 -20.40 34.73 2.61
N SER A 279 -19.66 34.95 3.70
CA SER A 279 -19.22 36.27 4.12
C SER A 279 -17.87 36.62 3.47
N LYS A 280 -17.69 37.90 3.13
CA LYS A 280 -16.40 38.43 2.63
C LYS A 280 -15.84 39.43 3.62
N ALA A 281 -14.53 39.39 3.85
CA ALA A 281 -13.89 40.38 4.70
C ALA A 281 -13.92 41.78 4.04
N LYS A 282 -14.13 42.83 4.85
CA LYS A 282 -14.25 44.21 4.35
C LYS A 282 -12.98 44.75 3.70
N TYR A 283 -11.82 44.26 4.14
CA TYR A 283 -10.49 44.73 3.71
C TYR A 283 -9.56 43.59 3.26
N SER A 284 -10.09 42.38 3.06
CA SER A 284 -9.32 41.21 2.61
C SER A 284 -10.13 40.48 1.53
N PRO A 285 -9.49 39.93 0.49
CA PRO A 285 -10.17 39.14 -0.52
C PRO A 285 -10.71 37.80 0.03
N GLN A 286 -10.41 37.48 1.29
CA GLN A 286 -10.83 36.26 1.95
C GLN A 286 -12.34 36.11 2.08
N SER A 287 -12.80 34.90 1.81
CA SER A 287 -14.16 34.45 2.03
C SER A 287 -14.23 33.47 3.19
N TYR A 288 -15.31 33.55 3.95
CA TYR A 288 -15.56 32.71 5.12
C TYR A 288 -17.00 32.23 5.11
N LEU A 289 -17.22 31.04 5.63
CA LEU A 289 -18.56 30.51 5.85
C LEU A 289 -18.59 29.76 7.16
N LYS A 290 -19.52 30.14 8.03
CA LYS A 290 -19.82 29.44 9.27
C LYS A 290 -21.31 29.19 9.38
N PHE A 291 -21.69 27.98 9.71
CA PHE A 291 -23.07 27.60 9.99
C PHE A 291 -23.09 26.30 10.79
N GLN A 292 -24.29 25.91 11.21
CA GLN A 292 -24.53 24.67 11.92
C GLN A 292 -25.63 23.89 11.22
N THR A 293 -25.45 22.57 11.11
CA THR A 293 -26.51 21.62 10.71
C THR A 293 -26.81 20.69 11.88
N GLY A 294 -28.08 20.30 12.02
CA GLY A 294 -28.51 19.48 13.15
C GLY A 294 -28.23 20.15 14.51
N ASN A 295 -27.66 19.39 15.43
CA ASN A 295 -27.26 19.85 16.75
C ASN A 295 -25.81 20.37 16.78
N GLY A 296 -25.05 20.20 15.70
CA GLY A 296 -23.64 20.57 15.63
C GLY A 296 -22.76 19.65 16.47
N ASN A 297 -23.04 18.34 16.48
CA ASN A 297 -22.33 17.39 17.35
C ASN A 297 -20.88 17.10 16.91
N ALA A 298 -20.53 17.39 15.66
CA ALA A 298 -19.18 17.24 15.14
C ALA A 298 -18.66 18.54 14.49
N GLU A 299 -17.34 18.69 14.42
CA GLU A 299 -16.69 19.90 13.91
C GLU A 299 -16.09 19.65 12.51
N LEU A 300 -16.48 20.44 11.51
CA LEU A 300 -15.92 20.42 10.17
C LEU A 300 -15.17 21.73 9.89
N ASN A 301 -13.84 21.63 9.83
CA ASN A 301 -12.95 22.74 9.49
C ASN A 301 -12.37 22.51 8.10
N VAL A 302 -12.57 23.45 7.18
CA VAL A 302 -12.04 23.36 5.80
C VAL A 302 -11.31 24.62 5.44
N SER A 303 -10.12 24.48 4.86
CA SER A 303 -9.32 25.62 4.42
C SER A 303 -8.67 25.41 3.07
N THR A 304 -8.54 26.49 2.31
CA THR A 304 -7.74 26.54 1.09
C THR A 304 -7.02 27.88 0.96
N ILE A 305 -6.06 27.98 0.05
CA ILE A 305 -5.43 29.26 -0.30
C ILE A 305 -6.04 29.82 -1.59
N SER A 306 -6.15 28.99 -2.63
CA SER A 306 -6.67 29.42 -3.94
C SER A 306 -7.68 28.47 -4.60
N GLY A 307 -7.94 27.31 -4.01
CA GLY A 307 -8.90 26.34 -4.55
C GLY A 307 -10.36 26.72 -4.30
N LYS A 308 -11.27 25.97 -4.91
CA LYS A 308 -12.70 26.00 -4.60
C LYS A 308 -13.02 25.02 -3.48
N ILE A 309 -13.83 25.44 -2.53
CA ILE A 309 -14.43 24.57 -1.52
C ILE A 309 -15.92 24.46 -1.82
N GLU A 310 -16.39 23.24 -2.07
CA GLU A 310 -17.78 22.95 -2.35
C GLU A 310 -18.35 21.98 -1.31
N LEU A 311 -19.47 22.37 -0.69
CA LEU A 311 -20.25 21.50 0.20
C LEU A 311 -21.56 21.13 -0.48
N ALA A 312 -21.84 19.83 -0.56
CA ALA A 312 -23.05 19.31 -1.17
C ALA A 312 -23.68 18.15 -0.37
N LYS A 313 -24.89 17.77 -0.79
CA LYS A 313 -25.63 16.60 -0.32
C LYS A 313 -25.69 15.54 -1.43
#